data_AF-A0A2V9XWS8-F1
#
_entry.id   AF-A0A2V9XWS8-F1
#
_cell.length_a   1.000
_cell.length_b   1.000
_cell.length_c   1.000
_cell.angle_alpha   90.00
_cell.angle_beta   90.00
_cell.angle_gamma   90.00
#
_symmetry.space_group_name_H-M   'P 1'
#
loop_
_entity.id
_entity.type
_entity.pdbx_description
1 polymer ?
#
loop_
_entity_poly.entity_id
_entity_poly.type
_entity_poly.pdbx_seq_one_letter_code
_entity_poly.pdbx_strand_id
1 'polypeptide(L)'
;MRLARAFNSAWAQLARNLQGKAIMKTMKLVILIVMIAVALFLILPNLSWAQDTATVYKTKCAACHGADLGGKPAAKIPSLVSDDAKKLSDADLSDVIANGGKDKKASHAFANKGVTPDQIKMIVSYIRDAQKK
;
A
#
# COMPACT_ATOMS: atom_id res chain seq x y z
N MET A 1 51.63 -38.53 -38.45
CA MET A 1 50.30 -38.71 -37.80
C MET A 1 50.06 -37.90 -36.52
N ARG A 2 51.09 -37.58 -35.71
CA ARG A 2 50.91 -36.83 -34.45
C ARG A 2 50.47 -35.36 -34.62
N LEU A 3 50.94 -34.67 -35.66
CA LEU A 3 50.61 -33.26 -35.93
C LEU A 3 49.12 -33.04 -36.28
N ALA A 4 48.50 -33.95 -37.02
CA ALA A 4 47.08 -33.86 -37.41
C ALA A 4 46.11 -34.00 -36.21
N ARG A 5 46.46 -34.81 -35.19
CA ARG A 5 45.64 -34.96 -33.98
C ARG A 5 45.67 -33.71 -33.09
N ALA A 6 46.82 -33.04 -33.00
CA ALA A 6 46.96 -31.81 -32.21
C ALA A 6 46.15 -30.65 -32.80
N PHE A 7 46.11 -30.51 -34.13
CA PHE A 7 45.30 -29.51 -34.80
C PHE A 7 43.80 -29.71 -34.53
N ASN A 8 43.31 -30.95 -34.66
CA ASN A 8 41.90 -31.26 -34.45
C ASN A 8 41.44 -31.00 -33.00
N SER A 9 42.32 -31.21 -32.01
CA SER A 9 42.02 -30.92 -30.60
C SER A 9 41.92 -29.42 -30.28
N ALA A 10 42.71 -28.57 -30.96
CA ALA A 10 42.72 -27.12 -30.74
C ALA A 10 41.41 -26.47 -31.25
N TRP A 11 40.93 -26.87 -32.42
CA TRP A 11 39.65 -26.39 -32.97
C TRP A 11 38.45 -26.82 -32.11
N ALA A 12 38.46 -28.05 -31.59
CA ALA A 12 37.43 -28.55 -30.69
C ALA A 12 37.42 -27.82 -29.33
N GLN A 13 38.58 -27.38 -28.82
CA GLN A 13 38.66 -26.55 -27.62
C GLN A 13 38.17 -25.12 -27.87
N LEU A 14 38.51 -24.52 -29.01
CA LEU A 14 38.03 -23.18 -29.38
C LEU A 14 36.51 -23.14 -29.55
N ALA A 15 35.93 -24.12 -30.24
CA ALA A 15 34.48 -24.25 -30.40
C ALA A 15 33.76 -24.41 -29.03
N ARG A 16 34.30 -25.25 -28.14
CA ARG A 16 33.78 -25.40 -26.76
C ARG A 16 33.89 -24.10 -25.95
N ASN A 17 34.99 -23.36 -26.08
CA ASN A 17 35.17 -22.07 -25.41
C ASN A 17 34.20 -21.00 -25.92
N LEU A 18 33.90 -20.99 -27.23
CA LEU A 18 32.94 -20.07 -27.84
C LEU A 18 31.49 -20.41 -27.45
N GLN A 19 31.14 -21.69 -27.45
CA GLN A 19 29.85 -22.17 -26.93
C GLN A 19 29.69 -21.86 -25.44
N GLY A 20 30.73 -22.07 -24.62
CA GLY A 20 30.74 -21.71 -23.20
C GLY A 20 30.58 -20.20 -22.96
N LYS A 21 31.23 -19.35 -23.77
CA LYS A 21 31.06 -17.88 -23.68
C LYS A 21 29.65 -17.43 -24.05
N ALA A 22 29.02 -18.05 -25.06
CA ALA A 22 27.64 -17.76 -25.41
C ALA A 22 26.67 -18.18 -24.29
N ILE A 23 26.84 -19.39 -23.74
CA ILE A 23 26.05 -19.92 -22.62
C ILE A 23 26.20 -19.03 -21.38
N MET A 24 27.41 -18.56 -21.07
CA MET A 24 27.66 -17.65 -19.94
C MET A 24 26.99 -16.29 -20.11
N LYS A 25 26.92 -15.75 -21.33
CA LYS A 25 26.21 -14.49 -21.60
C LYS A 25 24.70 -14.66 -21.44
N THR A 26 24.14 -15.74 -21.96
CA THR A 26 22.70 -16.05 -21.78
C THR A 26 22.36 -16.34 -20.32
N MET A 27 23.19 -17.08 -19.58
CA MET A 27 22.99 -17.30 -18.14
C MET A 27 23.04 -16.00 -17.34
N LYS A 28 24.01 -15.11 -17.62
CA LYS A 28 24.08 -13.80 -16.96
C LYS A 28 22.83 -12.97 -17.23
N LEU A 29 22.31 -12.98 -18.45
CA LEU A 29 21.09 -12.25 -18.81
C LEU A 29 19.87 -12.81 -18.07
N VAL A 30 19.73 -14.15 -18.05
CA VAL A 30 18.64 -14.84 -17.35
C VAL A 30 18.70 -14.58 -15.84
N ILE A 31 19.89 -14.65 -15.22
CA ILE A 31 20.08 -14.34 -13.80
C ILE A 31 19.70 -12.89 -13.51
N LEU A 32 20.08 -11.94 -14.37
CA LEU A 32 19.72 -10.52 -14.20
C LEU A 32 18.19 -10.32 -14.24
N ILE A 33 17.50 -10.95 -15.19
CA ILE A 33 16.04 -10.88 -15.31
C ILE A 33 15.36 -11.51 -14.09
N VAL A 34 15.84 -12.68 -13.63
CA VAL A 34 15.30 -13.35 -12.45
C VAL A 34 15.50 -12.49 -11.20
N MET A 35 16.67 -11.87 -11.03
CA MET A 35 16.94 -10.98 -9.90
C MET A 35 16.02 -9.75 -9.89
N ILE A 36 15.77 -9.15 -11.06
CA ILE A 36 14.82 -8.03 -11.18
C ILE A 36 13.40 -8.49 -10.86
N ALA A 37 12.96 -9.64 -11.36
CA ALA A 37 11.64 -10.19 -11.09
C ALA A 37 11.43 -10.50 -9.60
N VAL A 38 12.44 -11.08 -8.93
CA VAL A 38 12.42 -11.34 -7.49
C VAL A 38 12.37 -10.03 -6.70
N ALA A 39 13.18 -9.03 -7.07
CA ALA A 39 13.14 -7.72 -6.43
C ALA A 39 11.75 -7.08 -6.57
N LEU A 40 11.15 -7.13 -7.76
CA LEU A 40 9.79 -6.63 -7.99
C LEU A 40 8.76 -7.37 -7.12
N PHE A 41 8.83 -8.71 -7.07
CA PHE A 41 7.93 -9.54 -6.26
C PHE A 41 8.00 -9.21 -4.76
N LEU A 42 9.19 -8.88 -4.24
CA LEU A 42 9.38 -8.49 -2.84
C LEU A 42 8.92 -7.05 -2.54
N ILE A 43 8.96 -6.15 -3.53
CA ILE A 43 8.58 -4.73 -3.35
C ILE A 43 7.07 -4.52 -3.53
N LEU A 44 6.42 -5.26 -4.43
CA LEU A 44 4.99 -5.12 -4.77
C LEU A 44 4.01 -5.19 -3.59
N PRO A 45 4.12 -6.10 -2.60
CA PRO A 45 3.18 -6.13 -1.46
C PRO A 45 3.26 -4.89 -0.56
N ASN A 46 4.36 -4.13 -0.62
CA ASN A 46 4.53 -2.89 0.16
C ASN A 46 3.92 -1.66 -0.52
N LEU A 47 3.46 -1.75 -1.77
CA LEU A 47 2.72 -0.69 -2.47
C LEU A 47 1.21 -0.71 -2.15
N SER A 48 0.73 -1.68 -1.38
CA SER A 48 -0.69 -1.88 -1.04
C SER A 48 -1.27 -0.87 -0.04
N TRP A 49 -0.53 0.17 0.37
CA TRP A 49 -0.92 1.06 1.47
C TRP A 49 -1.61 2.35 1.02
N ALA A 50 -1.94 2.49 -0.26
CA ALA A 50 -2.94 3.46 -0.72
C ALA A 50 -4.35 2.87 -0.51
N GLN A 51 -4.76 2.65 0.74
CA GLN A 51 -6.15 2.33 1.04
C GLN A 51 -6.98 3.59 0.73
N ASP A 52 -7.81 3.50 -0.31
CA ASP A 52 -8.72 4.58 -0.70
C ASP A 52 -9.53 5.03 0.53
N THR A 53 -9.35 6.29 0.92
CA THR A 53 -9.99 6.89 2.09
C THR A 53 -11.51 6.75 2.03
N ALA A 54 -12.09 6.81 0.83
CA ALA A 54 -13.52 6.60 0.64
C ALA A 54 -13.93 5.16 0.98
N THR A 55 -13.07 4.18 0.71
CA THR A 55 -13.30 2.77 1.06
C THR A 55 -13.16 2.56 2.57
N VAL A 56 -12.15 3.15 3.22
CA VAL A 56 -12.01 3.09 4.68
C VAL A 56 -13.20 3.74 5.37
N TYR A 57 -13.64 4.91 4.90
CA TYR A 57 -14.81 5.60 5.42
C TYR A 57 -16.09 4.77 5.23
N LYS A 58 -16.32 4.24 4.02
CA LYS A 58 -17.50 3.41 3.72
C LYS A 58 -17.56 2.14 4.59
N THR A 59 -16.42 1.51 4.85
CA THR A 59 -16.35 0.24 5.59
C THR A 59 -16.37 0.41 7.10
N LYS A 60 -15.82 1.52 7.64
CA LYS A 60 -15.64 1.72 9.09
C LYS A 60 -16.55 2.79 9.70
N CYS A 61 -16.97 3.78 8.92
CA CYS A 61 -17.63 4.99 9.43
C CYS A 61 -19.07 5.15 8.91
N ALA A 62 -19.31 4.82 7.64
CA ALA A 62 -20.59 5.08 6.97
C ALA A 62 -21.78 4.27 7.52
N ALA A 63 -21.51 3.12 8.17
CA ALA A 63 -22.54 2.33 8.85
C ALA A 63 -23.29 3.16 9.91
N CYS A 64 -22.59 4.09 10.56
CA CYS A 64 -23.15 4.98 11.57
C CYS A 64 -23.43 6.37 11.01
N HIS A 65 -22.44 6.98 10.35
CA HIS A 65 -22.49 8.38 9.93
C HIS A 65 -23.10 8.63 8.54
N GLY A 66 -23.56 7.58 7.85
CA GLY A 66 -24.07 7.68 6.49
C GLY A 66 -22.94 7.77 5.46
N ALA A 67 -23.25 7.51 4.20
CA ALA A 67 -22.28 7.65 3.10
C ALA A 67 -21.99 9.12 2.75
N ASP A 68 -22.89 10.01 3.12
CA ASP A 68 -22.91 11.45 2.87
C ASP A 68 -22.41 12.28 4.06
N LEU A 69 -21.90 11.63 5.12
CA LEU A 69 -21.46 12.27 6.36
C LEU A 69 -22.57 13.04 7.11
N GLY A 70 -23.83 12.89 6.68
CA GLY A 70 -24.99 13.57 7.23
C GLY A 70 -25.40 13.08 8.62
N GLY A 71 -24.85 11.95 9.05
CA GLY A 71 -25.23 11.31 10.31
C GLY A 71 -26.64 10.73 10.27
N LYS A 72 -27.11 10.29 11.43
CA LYS A 72 -28.49 9.80 11.60
C LYS A 72 -29.06 10.41 12.88
N PRO A 73 -29.71 11.59 12.79
CA PRO A 73 -30.29 12.27 13.96
C PRO A 73 -31.27 11.38 14.74
N ALA A 74 -32.07 10.57 14.01
CA ALA A 74 -33.00 9.60 14.60
C ALA A 74 -32.31 8.52 15.45
N ALA A 75 -31.04 8.20 15.15
CA ALA A 75 -30.23 7.25 15.90
C ALA A 75 -29.29 7.93 16.92
N LYS A 76 -29.45 9.24 17.17
CA LYS A 76 -28.55 10.06 17.99
C LYS A 76 -27.10 10.06 17.49
N ILE A 77 -26.90 9.81 16.18
CA ILE A 77 -25.58 9.87 15.55
C ILE A 77 -25.40 11.26 14.96
N PRO A 78 -24.40 12.03 15.42
CA PRO A 78 -24.19 13.40 14.96
C PRO A 78 -23.78 13.42 13.49
N SER A 79 -24.21 14.47 12.80
CA SER A 79 -23.70 14.81 11.48
C SER A 79 -22.23 15.23 11.58
N LEU A 80 -21.40 14.77 10.65
CA LEU A 80 -20.00 15.19 10.57
C LEU A 80 -19.84 16.46 9.72
N VAL A 81 -20.92 16.94 9.09
CA VAL A 81 -20.95 18.18 8.28
C VAL A 81 -21.72 19.32 8.96
N SER A 82 -22.21 19.12 10.18
CA SER A 82 -22.86 20.18 10.96
C SER A 82 -21.86 21.23 11.46
N ASP A 83 -22.37 22.40 11.83
CA ASP A 83 -21.54 23.48 12.38
C ASP A 83 -20.80 23.06 13.66
N ASP A 84 -21.39 22.18 14.47
CA ASP A 84 -20.73 21.65 15.66
C ASP A 84 -19.55 20.75 15.32
N ALA A 85 -19.65 19.95 14.26
CA ALA A 85 -18.52 19.17 13.76
C ALA A 85 -17.46 20.05 13.08
N LYS A 86 -17.85 21.18 12.47
CA LYS A 86 -16.93 22.16 11.88
C LYS A 86 -16.09 22.89 12.95
N LYS A 87 -16.67 23.15 14.14
CA LYS A 87 -15.99 23.81 15.27
C LYS A 87 -14.87 22.99 15.91
N LEU A 88 -14.92 21.65 15.80
CA LEU A 88 -13.85 20.79 16.30
C LEU A 88 -12.56 21.06 15.52
N SER A 89 -11.40 20.96 16.17
CA SER A 89 -10.12 21.05 15.47
C SER A 89 -9.77 19.71 14.77
N ASP A 90 -8.84 19.74 13.82
CA ASP A 90 -8.38 18.51 13.15
C ASP A 90 -7.70 17.55 14.14
N ALA A 91 -7.04 18.10 15.16
CA ALA A 91 -6.44 17.33 16.24
C ALA A 91 -7.50 16.66 17.11
N ASP A 92 -8.57 17.38 17.47
CA ASP A 92 -9.69 16.81 18.23
C ASP A 92 -10.42 15.73 17.42
N LEU A 93 -10.66 15.94 16.13
CA LEU A 93 -11.26 14.94 15.25
C LEU A 93 -10.37 13.69 15.15
N SER A 94 -9.06 13.88 15.01
CA SER A 94 -8.11 12.76 14.97
C SER A 94 -8.11 11.98 16.27
N ASP A 95 -8.14 12.65 17.43
CA ASP A 95 -8.20 11.99 18.74
C ASP A 95 -9.55 11.30 18.98
N VAL A 96 -10.65 11.89 18.51
CA VAL A 96 -11.97 11.25 18.54
C VAL A 96 -11.95 9.94 17.75
N ILE A 97 -11.39 9.92 16.54
CA ILE A 97 -11.31 8.73 15.69
C ILE A 97 -10.25 7.72 16.17
N ALA A 98 -9.18 8.18 16.81
CA ALA A 98 -8.13 7.29 17.32
C ALA A 98 -8.58 6.62 18.63
N ASN A 99 -9.00 7.44 19.58
CA ASN A 99 -9.10 7.09 21.00
C ASN A 99 -10.52 7.24 21.57
N GLY A 100 -11.47 7.77 20.79
CA GLY A 100 -12.81 8.09 21.28
C GLY A 100 -12.94 9.46 21.94
N GLY A 101 -11.92 10.32 21.83
CA GLY A 101 -11.92 11.70 22.30
C GLY A 101 -11.81 11.81 23.81
N LYS A 102 -12.19 12.98 24.36
CA LYS A 102 -12.18 13.25 25.82
C LYS A 102 -12.98 12.23 26.62
N ASP A 103 -14.08 11.75 26.06
CA ASP A 103 -14.97 10.76 26.67
C ASP A 103 -14.51 9.31 26.49
N LYS A 104 -13.42 9.07 25.75
CA LYS A 104 -12.90 7.74 25.37
C LYS A 104 -14.00 6.79 24.87
N LYS A 105 -14.91 7.30 24.02
CA LYS A 105 -16.03 6.52 23.50
C LYS A 105 -15.51 5.32 22.70
N ALA A 106 -15.78 4.11 23.18
CA ALA A 106 -15.37 2.86 22.54
C ALA A 106 -15.90 2.68 21.09
N SER A 107 -16.98 3.39 20.74
CA SER A 107 -17.50 3.44 19.37
C SER A 107 -16.47 4.00 18.38
N HIS A 108 -15.64 4.96 18.81
CA HIS A 108 -14.69 5.68 17.96
C HIS A 108 -13.23 5.38 18.26
N ALA A 109 -12.88 4.46 19.15
CA ALA A 109 -11.48 4.07 19.38
C ALA A 109 -10.93 3.18 18.24
N PHE A 110 -10.83 3.71 17.01
CA PHE A 110 -10.47 2.93 15.81
C PHE A 110 -8.98 2.63 15.69
N ALA A 111 -8.11 3.31 16.43
CA ALA A 111 -6.69 2.93 16.51
C ALA A 111 -6.54 1.48 16.99
N ASN A 112 -7.36 1.07 17.96
CA ASN A 112 -7.41 -0.30 18.48
C ASN A 112 -8.14 -1.28 17.54
N LYS A 113 -8.78 -0.79 16.48
CA LYS A 113 -9.54 -1.58 15.49
C LYS A 113 -8.80 -1.70 14.15
N GLY A 114 -7.49 -1.41 14.14
CA GLY A 114 -6.62 -1.57 12.98
C GLY A 114 -6.65 -0.40 11.99
N VAL A 115 -7.13 0.78 12.39
CA VAL A 115 -7.01 2.00 11.58
C VAL A 115 -5.71 2.71 11.95
N THR A 116 -4.84 2.95 10.98
CA THR A 116 -3.53 3.57 11.21
C THR A 116 -3.62 5.09 11.37
N PRO A 117 -2.64 5.75 12.00
CA PRO A 117 -2.64 7.21 12.13
C PRO A 117 -2.74 7.94 10.78
N ASP A 118 -2.13 7.39 9.73
CA ASP A 118 -2.21 7.98 8.39
C ASP A 118 -3.62 7.86 7.80
N GLN A 119 -4.29 6.72 8.00
CA GLN A 119 -5.70 6.56 7.61
C GLN A 119 -6.61 7.52 8.37
N ILE A 120 -6.36 7.75 9.66
CA ILE A 120 -7.12 8.71 10.47
C ILE A 120 -6.99 10.12 9.89
N LYS A 121 -5.76 10.57 9.60
CA LYS A 121 -5.53 11.88 8.97
C LYS A 121 -6.24 12.02 7.64
N MET A 122 -6.19 10.98 6.80
CA MET A 122 -6.90 10.96 5.53
C MET A 122 -8.42 11.07 5.73
N ILE A 123 -9.00 10.35 6.68
CA ILE A 123 -10.43 10.43 7.01
C ILE A 123 -10.80 11.84 7.49
N VAL A 124 -9.98 12.47 8.34
CA VAL A 124 -10.21 13.86 8.78
C VAL A 124 -10.21 14.80 7.58
N SER A 125 -9.24 14.68 6.66
CA SER A 125 -9.23 15.47 5.42
C SER A 125 -10.50 15.25 4.59
N TYR A 126 -10.95 14.00 4.46
CA TYR A 126 -12.17 13.67 3.73
C TYR A 126 -13.42 14.32 4.35
N ILE A 127 -13.52 14.32 5.69
CA ILE A 127 -14.59 15.02 6.41
C ILE A 127 -14.51 16.53 6.16
N ARG A 128 -13.32 17.13 6.21
CA ARG A 128 -13.13 18.57 5.96
C ARG A 128 -13.50 18.97 4.55
N ASP A 129 -13.18 18.16 3.56
CA ASP A 129 -13.57 18.43 2.18
C ASP A 129 -15.08 18.32 1.97
N ALA A 130 -15.76 17.42 2.68
CA ALA A 130 -17.21 17.37 2.71
C ALA A 130 -17.84 18.59 3.42
N GLN A 131 -17.20 19.11 4.48
CA GLN A 131 -17.67 20.28 5.22
C GLN A 131 -17.57 21.60 4.45
N LYS A 132 -16.72 21.67 3.40
CA LYS A 132 -16.56 22.83 2.52
C LYS A 132 -17.65 22.93 1.45
N LYS A 133 -18.37 21.84 1.19
CA LYS A 133 -19.51 21.80 0.27
C LYS A 133 -20.77 22.28 0.96
#